data_AF-T0ZQX6-F1
#
_entry.id   AF-T0ZQX6-F1
#
_cell.length_a   1.000
_cell.length_b   1.000
_cell.length_c   1.000
_cell.angle_alpha   90.00
_cell.angle_beta   90.00
_cell.angle_gamma   90.00
#
_symmetry.space_group_name_H-M   'P 1'
#
loop_
_entity.id
_entity.type
_entity.pdbx_description
1 polymer ?
#
loop_
_entity_poly.entity_id
_entity_poly.type
_entity_poly.pdbx_seq_one_letter_code
_entity_poly.pdbx_strand_id
1 'polypeptide(L)'
;FQEISRRRGRIYDLERLQSEVPVCLFLFDLLLDGSDPTLDRPFPERRARLETLIRSGPSVRLAQQQKVEGVAPAQEFFDLALSEGAEGVMVKSLAPESLYRAGARGFWWIKYKREYTEGLSDSLDGVVIGAFHGRGRRAGRFGAFLLASYNPERDTFESFCKVGTGFDDAALAVMPQYLAPWASDDRPPTVDTGLRPDQWFRPGLVLEVRGAELTLSPVHRADFGGDPPGERLCPPVSSLHRPVPQREGAHRCDL
;
A
#
# COMPACT_ATOMS: atom_id res chain seq x y z
N PHE A 1 -4.64 -5.00 -8.36
CA PHE A 1 -3.19 -5.32 -8.47
C PHE A 1 -2.86 -6.78 -8.12
N GLN A 2 -3.40 -7.33 -7.02
CA GLN A 2 -3.10 -8.70 -6.57
C GLN A 2 -3.37 -9.77 -7.65
N GLU A 3 -4.52 -9.67 -8.34
CA GLU A 3 -4.85 -10.60 -9.44
C GLU A 3 -3.82 -10.59 -10.57
N ILE A 4 -3.37 -9.41 -11.01
CA ILE A 4 -2.35 -9.28 -12.07
C ILE A 4 -0.99 -9.85 -11.59
N SER A 5 -0.65 -9.67 -10.31
CA SER A 5 0.61 -10.18 -9.74
C SER A 5 0.72 -11.71 -9.80
N ARG A 6 -0.40 -12.44 -9.88
CA ARG A 6 -0.42 -13.91 -10.06
C ARG A 6 0.25 -14.35 -11.38
N ARG A 7 0.35 -13.46 -12.37
CA ARG A 7 1.03 -13.71 -13.66
C ARG A 7 2.55 -13.51 -13.59
N ARG A 8 3.07 -12.80 -12.58
CA ARG A 8 4.49 -12.41 -12.52
C ARG A 8 5.39 -13.66 -12.37
N GLY A 9 6.38 -13.79 -13.26
CA GLY A 9 7.39 -14.86 -13.21
C GLY A 9 6.93 -16.22 -13.78
N ARG A 10 5.72 -16.32 -14.34
CA ARG A 10 5.25 -17.53 -15.03
C ARG A 10 5.61 -17.46 -16.52
N ILE A 11 6.32 -18.47 -17.01
CA ILE A 11 6.73 -18.61 -18.42
C ILE A 11 6.00 -19.74 -19.16
N TYR A 12 5.14 -20.48 -18.47
CA TYR A 12 4.32 -21.58 -18.99
C TYR A 12 2.83 -21.22 -18.90
N ASP A 13 1.97 -21.90 -19.68
CA ASP A 13 0.50 -21.72 -19.71
C ASP A 13 0.01 -20.27 -19.99
N LEU A 14 0.73 -19.53 -20.84
CA LEU A 14 0.44 -18.11 -21.10
C LEU A 14 -0.99 -17.88 -21.61
N GLU A 15 -1.51 -18.76 -22.47
CA GLU A 15 -2.85 -18.64 -23.05
C GLU A 15 -3.96 -18.80 -22.01
N ARG A 16 -3.81 -19.80 -21.12
CA ARG A 16 -4.73 -20.00 -19.99
C ARG A 16 -4.68 -18.83 -19.00
N LEU A 17 -3.48 -18.36 -18.68
CA LEU A 17 -3.34 -17.19 -17.80
C LEU A 17 -3.95 -15.94 -18.44
N GLN A 18 -3.84 -15.80 -19.77
CA GLN A 18 -4.45 -14.72 -20.55
C GLN A 18 -5.97 -14.70 -20.42
N SER A 19 -6.63 -15.85 -20.50
CA SER A 19 -8.08 -15.98 -20.36
C SER A 19 -8.56 -15.87 -18.91
N GLU A 20 -7.81 -16.39 -17.94
CA GLU A 20 -8.20 -16.36 -16.52
C GLU A 20 -8.16 -14.94 -15.91
N VAL A 21 -7.23 -14.08 -16.34
CA VAL A 21 -7.01 -12.75 -15.72
C VAL A 21 -6.86 -11.62 -16.76
N PRO A 22 -7.85 -11.37 -17.65
CA PRO A 22 -7.69 -10.44 -18.77
C PRO A 22 -7.16 -9.06 -18.32
N VAL A 23 -6.26 -8.47 -19.11
CA VAL A 23 -5.60 -7.19 -18.79
C VAL A 23 -5.95 -6.16 -19.86
N CYS A 24 -6.27 -4.95 -19.41
CA CYS A 24 -6.41 -3.77 -20.26
C CYS A 24 -5.27 -2.78 -19.95
N LEU A 25 -4.60 -2.30 -21.00
CA LEU A 25 -3.57 -1.28 -20.90
C LEU A 25 -4.19 0.12 -20.95
N PHE A 26 -3.97 0.94 -19.93
CA PHE A 26 -4.39 2.34 -19.90
C PHE A 26 -3.20 3.26 -20.19
N LEU A 27 -3.17 3.82 -21.40
CA LEU A 27 -2.09 4.68 -21.89
C LEU A 27 -2.31 6.14 -21.43
N PHE A 28 -1.28 6.74 -20.84
CA PHE A 28 -1.39 8.06 -20.20
C PHE A 28 -0.36 9.10 -20.67
N ASP A 29 0.68 8.69 -21.41
CA ASP A 29 1.71 9.58 -21.96
C ASP A 29 2.37 8.93 -23.19
N LEU A 30 3.06 9.74 -23.99
CA LEU A 30 3.81 9.35 -25.18
C LEU A 30 5.20 9.96 -25.08
N LEU A 31 6.24 9.12 -24.99
CA LEU A 31 7.64 9.55 -24.83
C LEU A 31 8.44 9.50 -26.13
N LEU A 32 7.99 8.70 -27.09
CA LEU A 32 8.60 8.51 -28.39
C LEU A 32 7.49 8.17 -29.39
N ASP A 33 7.45 8.87 -30.52
CA ASP A 33 6.59 8.54 -31.66
C ASP A 33 7.48 8.16 -32.86
N GLY A 34 7.59 6.86 -33.12
CA GLY A 34 8.54 6.34 -34.11
C GLY A 34 9.98 6.71 -33.73
N SER A 35 10.59 7.63 -34.49
CA SER A 35 11.94 8.16 -34.25
C SER A 35 11.95 9.54 -33.59
N ASP A 36 10.79 10.12 -33.28
CA ASP A 36 10.65 11.49 -32.77
C ASP A 36 10.44 11.49 -31.24
N PRO A 37 11.48 11.80 -30.44
CA PRO A 37 11.36 11.89 -28.99
C PRO A 37 10.48 13.08 -28.61
N THR A 38 9.56 12.86 -27.68
CA THR A 38 8.60 13.89 -27.23
C THR A 38 8.89 14.41 -25.84
N LEU A 39 10.01 14.00 -25.21
CA LEU A 39 10.33 14.31 -23.81
C LEU A 39 10.39 15.82 -23.52
N ASP A 40 10.92 16.59 -24.46
CA ASP A 40 11.06 18.05 -24.36
C ASP A 40 9.79 18.82 -24.75
N ARG A 41 8.67 18.11 -24.97
CA ARG A 41 7.38 18.73 -25.24
C ARG A 41 6.53 18.80 -23.98
N PRO A 42 5.72 19.84 -23.78
CA PRO A 42 4.75 19.93 -22.69
C PRO A 42 3.78 18.74 -22.67
N PHE A 43 3.34 18.32 -21.48
CA PHE A 43 2.37 17.23 -21.33
C PHE A 43 1.12 17.33 -22.23
N PRO A 44 0.48 18.52 -22.41
CA PRO A 44 -0.66 18.65 -23.32
C PRO A 44 -0.38 18.20 -24.75
N GLU A 45 0.80 18.53 -25.29
CA GLU A 45 1.18 18.15 -26.66
C GLU A 45 1.43 16.65 -26.79
N ARG A 46 2.14 16.06 -25.81
CA ARG A 46 2.39 14.62 -25.78
C ARG A 46 1.08 13.84 -25.68
N ARG A 47 0.16 14.33 -24.86
CA ARG A 47 -1.17 13.72 -24.69
C ARG A 47 -2.02 13.84 -25.94
N ALA A 48 -2.09 15.01 -26.57
CA ALA A 48 -2.83 15.19 -27.82
C ALA A 48 -2.32 14.25 -28.92
N ARG A 49 -1.00 14.10 -29.04
CA ARG A 49 -0.38 13.18 -29.98
C ARG A 49 -0.66 11.71 -29.66
N LEU A 50 -0.68 11.33 -28.38
CA LEU A 50 -1.09 9.98 -27.98
C LEU A 50 -2.54 9.69 -28.41
N GLU A 51 -3.43 10.65 -28.26
CA GLU A 51 -4.85 10.53 -28.59
C GLU A 51 -5.09 10.36 -30.09
N THR A 52 -4.23 10.94 -30.96
CA THR A 52 -4.33 10.73 -32.40
C THR A 52 -3.84 9.34 -32.85
N LEU A 53 -2.91 8.74 -32.11
CA LEU A 53 -2.31 7.44 -32.45
C LEU A 53 -3.13 6.25 -31.96
N ILE A 54 -3.87 6.40 -30.86
CA ILE A 54 -4.51 5.27 -30.17
C ILE A 54 -6.03 5.33 -30.31
N ARG A 55 -6.59 4.25 -30.86
CA ARG A 55 -8.04 3.99 -30.80
C ARG A 55 -8.35 3.10 -29.60
N SER A 56 -9.17 3.60 -28.68
CA SER A 56 -9.60 2.83 -27.51
C SER A 56 -10.39 1.58 -27.91
N GLY A 57 -10.08 0.47 -27.26
CA GLY A 57 -10.71 -0.83 -27.47
C GLY A 57 -10.76 -1.66 -26.18
N PRO A 58 -11.03 -2.98 -26.27
CA PRO A 58 -11.15 -3.84 -25.10
C PRO A 58 -9.81 -4.04 -24.36
N SER A 59 -8.68 -4.07 -25.08
CA SER A 59 -7.36 -4.40 -24.51
C SER A 59 -6.44 -3.20 -24.31
N VAL A 60 -6.69 -2.09 -25.02
CA VAL A 60 -5.91 -0.85 -24.92
C VAL A 60 -6.86 0.31 -24.89
N ARG A 61 -6.73 1.18 -23.89
CA ARG A 61 -7.54 2.38 -23.69
C ARG A 61 -6.63 3.55 -23.35
N LEU A 62 -7.11 4.74 -23.63
CA LEU A 62 -6.52 5.94 -23.06
C LEU A 62 -6.96 6.05 -21.59
N ALA A 63 -6.04 6.41 -20.70
CA ALA A 63 -6.39 6.80 -19.34
C ALA A 63 -7.35 8.00 -19.40
N GLN A 64 -8.44 7.93 -18.64
CA GLN A 64 -9.40 9.02 -18.51
C GLN A 64 -8.71 10.25 -17.92
N GLN A 65 -9.06 11.42 -18.43
CA GLN A 65 -8.52 12.68 -17.95
C GLN A 65 -9.59 13.77 -18.03
N GLN A 66 -9.47 14.75 -17.13
CA GLN A 66 -10.26 15.96 -17.16
C GLN A 66 -9.33 17.15 -16.93
N LYS A 67 -9.43 18.17 -17.79
CA LYS A 67 -8.82 19.47 -17.51
C LYS A 67 -9.71 20.17 -16.49
N VAL A 68 -9.13 20.55 -15.37
CA VAL A 68 -9.85 21.17 -14.24
C VAL A 68 -9.18 22.48 -13.87
N GLU A 69 -9.99 23.45 -13.48
CA GLU A 69 -9.54 24.72 -12.92
C GLU A 69 -10.18 24.85 -11.53
N GLY A 70 -9.33 24.92 -10.50
CA GLY A 70 -9.77 24.97 -9.10
C GLY A 70 -9.95 23.61 -8.42
N VAL A 71 -10.18 23.67 -7.11
CA VAL A 71 -10.20 22.48 -6.24
C VAL A 71 -11.50 21.68 -6.38
N ALA A 72 -12.65 22.35 -6.49
CA ALA A 72 -13.95 21.66 -6.52
C ALA A 72 -14.08 20.70 -7.72
N PRO A 73 -13.81 21.10 -8.99
CA PRO A 73 -13.86 20.16 -10.11
C PRO A 73 -12.79 19.06 -10.04
N ALA A 74 -11.64 19.34 -9.40
CA ALA A 74 -10.60 18.34 -9.18
C ALA A 74 -11.06 17.28 -8.15
N GLN A 75 -11.78 17.70 -7.11
CA GLN A 75 -12.35 16.82 -6.10
C GLN A 75 -13.45 15.93 -6.69
N GLU A 76 -14.35 16.49 -7.51
CA GLU A 76 -15.38 15.72 -8.21
C GLU A 76 -14.77 14.61 -9.10
N PHE A 77 -13.71 14.92 -9.85
CA PHE A 77 -13.01 13.94 -10.67
C PHE A 77 -12.30 12.86 -9.82
N PHE A 78 -11.78 13.26 -8.66
CA PHE A 78 -11.19 12.33 -7.71
C PHE A 78 -12.22 11.38 -7.11
N ASP A 79 -13.37 11.88 -6.66
CA ASP A 79 -14.45 11.06 -6.12
C ASP A 79 -15.01 10.09 -7.18
N LEU A 80 -15.13 10.54 -8.43
CA LEU A 80 -15.46 9.68 -9.56
C LEU A 80 -14.43 8.55 -9.73
N ALA A 81 -13.12 8.88 -9.76
CA ALA A 81 -12.07 7.88 -9.91
C ALA A 81 -12.10 6.84 -8.77
N LEU A 82 -12.36 7.26 -7.53
CA LEU A 82 -12.53 6.35 -6.40
C LEU A 82 -13.77 5.46 -6.57
N SER A 83 -14.89 6.02 -7.04
CA SER A 83 -16.12 5.25 -7.26
C SER A 83 -15.97 4.17 -8.35
N GLU A 84 -15.04 4.37 -9.29
CA GLU A 84 -14.68 3.39 -10.32
C GLU A 84 -13.59 2.41 -9.89
N GLY A 85 -13.17 2.45 -8.61
CA GLY A 85 -12.19 1.53 -8.04
C GLY A 85 -10.72 1.89 -8.32
N ALA A 86 -10.43 3.12 -8.77
CA ALA A 86 -9.06 3.62 -8.83
C ALA A 86 -8.54 3.97 -7.43
N GLU A 87 -7.22 3.95 -7.25
CA GLU A 87 -6.56 4.34 -5.99
C GLU A 87 -6.64 5.87 -5.72
N GLY A 88 -6.90 6.64 -6.78
CA GLY A 88 -6.94 8.09 -6.80
C GLY A 88 -6.61 8.62 -8.20
N VAL A 89 -6.08 9.84 -8.26
CA VAL A 89 -5.79 10.55 -9.50
C VAL A 89 -4.33 10.96 -9.62
N MET A 90 -3.87 11.08 -10.86
CA MET A 90 -2.60 11.71 -11.19
C MET A 90 -2.86 13.14 -11.68
N VAL A 91 -2.48 14.13 -10.88
CA VAL A 91 -2.57 15.55 -11.25
C VAL A 91 -1.33 15.90 -12.06
N LYS A 92 -1.51 16.36 -13.30
CA LYS A 92 -0.42 16.71 -14.21
C LYS A 92 -0.52 18.18 -14.59
N SER A 93 0.56 18.92 -14.38
CA SER A 93 0.64 20.32 -14.79
C SER A 93 0.50 20.47 -16.30
N LEU A 94 -0.28 21.47 -16.70
CA LEU A 94 -0.44 21.88 -18.11
C LEU A 94 0.54 23.01 -18.49
N ALA A 95 1.42 23.41 -17.57
CA ALA A 95 2.40 24.47 -17.81
C ALA A 95 3.38 24.07 -18.93
N PRO A 96 3.92 25.04 -19.70
CA PRO A 96 4.92 24.78 -20.74
C PRO A 96 6.15 24.01 -20.23
N GLU A 97 6.51 24.20 -18.96
CA GLU A 97 7.67 23.57 -18.32
C GLU A 97 7.40 22.13 -17.84
N SER A 98 6.18 21.61 -18.04
CA SER A 98 5.74 20.25 -17.72
C SER A 98 6.30 19.21 -18.71
N LEU A 99 7.62 19.23 -18.85
CA LEU A 99 8.40 18.33 -19.68
C LEU A 99 8.57 16.96 -18.99
N TYR A 100 8.80 15.91 -19.77
CA TYR A 100 9.08 14.61 -19.20
C TYR A 100 10.56 14.51 -18.79
N ARG A 101 10.82 14.49 -17.48
CA ARG A 101 12.18 14.35 -16.93
C ARG A 101 12.42 12.95 -16.39
N ALA A 102 13.10 12.12 -17.17
CA ALA A 102 13.42 10.74 -16.77
C ALA A 102 14.22 10.71 -15.46
N GLY A 103 13.78 9.88 -14.51
CA GLY A 103 14.44 9.69 -13.22
C GLY A 103 14.31 10.88 -12.23
N ALA A 104 13.73 12.00 -12.64
CA ALA A 104 13.54 13.14 -11.76
C ALA A 104 12.19 13.06 -11.04
N ARG A 105 12.20 13.41 -9.76
CA ARG A 105 10.99 13.61 -8.96
C ARG A 105 10.72 15.11 -8.89
N GLY A 106 9.61 15.54 -9.47
CA GLY A 106 9.19 16.95 -9.48
C GLY A 106 7.72 17.11 -9.12
N PHE A 107 7.28 18.36 -9.03
CA PHE A 107 5.89 18.71 -8.72
C PHE A 107 5.00 18.80 -9.96
N TRP A 108 5.54 18.53 -11.16
CA TRP A 108 4.76 18.52 -12.37
C TRP A 108 3.67 17.45 -12.34
N TRP A 109 3.98 16.29 -11.73
CA TRP A 109 3.06 15.17 -11.58
C TRP A 109 2.91 14.82 -10.11
N ILE A 110 1.71 15.02 -9.59
CA ILE A 110 1.37 14.73 -8.20
C ILE A 110 0.38 13.58 -8.19
N LYS A 111 0.70 12.55 -7.42
CA LYS A 111 -0.25 11.48 -7.10
C LYS A 111 -1.12 11.96 -5.95
N TYR A 112 -2.42 11.96 -6.14
CA TYR A 112 -3.40 12.27 -5.12
C TYR A 112 -4.27 11.03 -4.93
N LYS A 113 -4.30 10.49 -3.72
CA LYS A 113 -4.88 9.19 -3.36
C LYS A 113 -5.84 9.36 -2.21
N ARG A 114 -6.75 8.39 -2.03
CA ARG A 114 -7.67 8.35 -0.88
C ARG A 114 -6.94 8.63 0.43
N GLU A 115 -5.79 8.00 0.66
CA GLU A 115 -4.96 8.16 1.87
C GLU A 115 -4.62 9.62 2.24
N TYR A 116 -4.66 10.55 1.28
CA TYR A 116 -4.35 11.96 1.50
C TYR A 116 -5.59 12.82 1.83
N THR A 117 -6.78 12.39 1.41
CA THR A 117 -8.04 13.03 1.83
C THR A 117 -8.42 12.53 3.20
N GLU A 118 -8.36 11.23 3.40
CA GLU A 118 -8.72 10.51 4.60
C GLU A 118 -7.89 9.21 4.55
N GLY A 119 -7.07 8.92 5.56
CA GLY A 119 -6.43 7.59 5.67
C GLY A 119 -7.50 6.50 5.71
N LEU A 120 -7.19 5.27 6.13
CA LEU A 120 -8.23 4.60 6.91
C LEU A 120 -8.71 5.64 7.96
N SER A 121 -9.99 6.03 7.92
CA SER A 121 -10.58 6.78 9.03
C SER A 121 -10.42 5.98 10.33
N ASP A 122 -10.33 4.65 10.21
CA ASP A 122 -10.12 3.72 11.30
C ASP A 122 -8.63 3.38 11.46
N SER A 123 -7.98 3.98 12.44
CA SER A 123 -6.76 3.38 12.95
C SER A 123 -7.04 1.98 13.51
N LEU A 124 -6.05 1.09 13.37
CA LEU A 124 -6.07 -0.21 14.02
C LEU A 124 -5.04 -0.23 15.13
N ASP A 125 -5.47 -0.67 16.30
CA ASP A 125 -4.57 -0.94 17.41
C ASP A 125 -4.01 -2.36 17.28
N GLY A 126 -2.67 -2.45 17.23
CA GLY A 126 -1.97 -3.70 17.08
C GLY A 126 -0.96 -3.93 18.18
N VAL A 127 -0.97 -5.12 18.76
CA VAL A 127 0.01 -5.51 19.78
C VAL A 127 1.29 -5.97 19.10
N VAL A 128 2.43 -5.45 19.55
CA VAL A 128 3.75 -5.87 19.07
C VAL A 128 4.05 -7.27 19.58
N ILE A 129 4.22 -8.21 18.65
CA ILE A 129 4.52 -9.62 18.95
C ILE A 129 5.90 -10.06 18.41
N GLY A 130 6.55 -9.21 17.61
CA GLY A 130 7.88 -9.49 17.09
C GLY A 130 8.55 -8.28 16.43
N ALA A 131 9.86 -8.36 16.21
CA ALA A 131 10.61 -7.37 15.44
C ALA A 131 11.57 -8.01 14.43
N PHE A 132 11.90 -7.24 13.40
CA PHE A 132 12.86 -7.59 12.36
C PHE A 132 14.01 -6.59 12.36
N HIS A 133 15.24 -7.07 12.23
CA HIS A 133 16.41 -6.21 12.11
C HIS A 133 16.40 -5.42 10.81
N GLY A 134 16.74 -4.13 10.93
CA GLY A 134 16.93 -3.25 9.80
C GLY A 134 18.13 -3.66 8.95
N ARG A 135 18.06 -3.36 7.66
CA ARG A 135 19.19 -3.51 6.72
C ARG A 135 19.68 -2.14 6.27
N GLY A 136 20.92 -2.07 5.78
CA GLY A 136 21.51 -0.83 5.24
C GLY A 136 21.59 0.28 6.29
N ARG A 137 20.98 1.45 6.03
CA ARG A 137 20.99 2.62 6.94
C ARG A 137 20.46 2.30 8.34
N ARG A 138 19.62 1.27 8.50
CA ARG A 138 19.04 0.84 9.79
C ARG A 138 19.70 -0.42 10.37
N ALA A 139 20.88 -0.79 9.89
CA ALA A 139 21.63 -1.94 10.42
C ALA A 139 21.93 -1.76 11.92
N GLY A 140 21.80 -2.85 12.69
CA GLY A 140 22.01 -2.85 14.15
C GLY A 140 20.82 -2.34 14.98
N ARG A 141 19.67 -2.03 14.36
CA ARG A 141 18.43 -1.63 15.04
C ARG A 141 17.25 -2.45 14.53
N PHE A 142 16.10 -2.36 15.19
CA PHE A 142 14.85 -2.87 14.62
C PHE A 142 14.43 -1.98 13.45
N GLY A 143 14.15 -2.61 12.31
CA GLY A 143 13.72 -1.95 11.08
C GLY A 143 12.23 -2.10 10.79
N ALA A 144 11.58 -3.07 11.42
CA ALA A 144 10.14 -3.29 11.34
C ALA A 144 9.62 -4.09 12.54
N PHE A 145 8.33 -3.95 12.86
CA PHE A 145 7.62 -4.67 13.91
C PHE A 145 6.51 -5.52 13.31
N LEU A 146 6.22 -6.66 13.95
CA LEU A 146 5.11 -7.54 13.65
C LEU A 146 3.97 -7.25 14.62
N LEU A 147 2.81 -6.88 14.08
CA LEU A 147 1.62 -6.56 14.87
C LEU A 147 0.57 -7.67 14.78
N ALA A 148 -0.14 -7.86 15.88
CA ALA A 148 -1.24 -8.80 16.01
C ALA A 148 -2.49 -8.15 16.62
N SER A 149 -3.64 -8.68 16.23
CA SER A 149 -4.93 -8.36 16.84
C SER A 149 -5.31 -9.47 17.80
N TYR A 150 -6.10 -9.15 18.81
CA TYR A 150 -6.55 -10.13 19.80
C TYR A 150 -7.85 -10.79 19.34
N ASN A 151 -7.84 -12.12 19.25
CA ASN A 151 -9.00 -12.94 18.97
C ASN A 151 -9.59 -13.48 20.29
N PRO A 152 -10.75 -12.97 20.76
CA PRO A 152 -11.33 -13.36 22.05
C PRO A 152 -11.91 -14.77 22.06
N GLU A 153 -12.24 -15.36 20.90
CA GLU A 153 -12.80 -16.72 20.82
C GLU A 153 -11.73 -17.79 21.04
N ARG A 154 -10.53 -17.53 20.53
CA ARG A 154 -9.39 -18.46 20.59
C ARG A 154 -8.39 -18.12 21.68
N ASP A 155 -8.52 -16.95 22.33
CA ASP A 155 -7.56 -16.38 23.27
C ASP A 155 -6.15 -16.29 22.67
N THR A 156 -6.07 -15.79 21.42
CA THR A 156 -4.82 -15.71 20.65
C THR A 156 -4.61 -14.34 20.03
N PHE A 157 -3.34 -13.93 19.94
CA PHE A 157 -2.88 -12.75 19.22
C PHE A 157 -2.49 -13.15 17.79
N GLU A 158 -3.35 -12.85 16.84
CA GLU A 158 -3.21 -13.25 15.45
C GLU A 158 -2.56 -12.12 14.64
N SER A 159 -1.44 -12.41 13.96
CA SER A 159 -0.70 -11.39 13.22
C SER A 159 -1.52 -10.82 12.04
N PHE A 160 -1.46 -9.52 11.82
CA PHE A 160 -2.17 -8.85 10.71
C PHE A 160 -1.29 -7.92 9.85
N CYS A 161 -0.16 -7.44 10.37
CA CYS A 161 0.74 -6.63 9.53
C CYS A 161 2.18 -6.59 10.03
N LYS A 162 3.07 -6.26 9.10
CA LYS A 162 4.46 -5.87 9.38
C LYS A 162 4.62 -4.37 9.11
N VAL A 163 4.97 -3.60 10.14
CA VAL A 163 5.17 -2.15 10.06
C VAL A 163 6.64 -1.77 10.08
N GLY A 164 7.13 -1.08 9.06
CA GLY A 164 8.51 -0.55 9.00
C GLY A 164 8.62 0.92 8.61
N THR A 165 7.48 1.57 8.34
CA THR A 165 7.36 2.96 7.92
C THR A 165 6.69 3.79 9.01
N GLY A 166 6.88 5.11 8.95
CA GLY A 166 6.21 6.08 9.83
C GLY A 166 6.87 6.30 11.19
N PHE A 167 7.90 5.52 11.55
CA PHE A 167 8.80 5.87 12.65
C PHE A 167 9.91 6.81 12.17
N ASP A 168 10.17 7.88 12.93
CA ASP A 168 11.41 8.65 12.81
C ASP A 168 12.59 7.87 13.44
N ASP A 169 13.83 8.27 13.12
CA ASP A 169 15.02 7.54 13.56
C ASP A 169 15.22 7.59 15.09
N ALA A 170 14.65 8.60 15.76
CA ALA A 170 14.66 8.74 17.22
C ALA A 170 13.69 7.75 17.88
N ALA A 171 12.46 7.64 17.37
CA ALA A 171 11.46 6.68 17.82
C ALA A 171 11.94 5.23 17.65
N LEU A 172 12.61 4.91 16.53
CA LEU A 172 13.21 3.58 16.35
C LEU A 172 14.35 3.29 17.32
N ALA A 173 15.08 4.32 17.77
CA ALA A 173 16.21 4.15 18.68
C ALA A 173 15.76 3.81 20.11
N VAL A 174 14.61 4.33 20.54
CA VAL A 174 14.08 4.09 21.89
C VAL A 174 13.22 2.81 21.98
N MET A 175 12.69 2.33 20.85
CA MET A 175 11.78 1.17 20.83
C MET A 175 12.32 -0.11 21.49
N PRO A 176 13.62 -0.47 21.38
CA PRO A 176 14.17 -1.61 22.12
C PRO A 176 14.03 -1.47 23.64
N GLN A 177 14.10 -0.26 24.19
CA GLN A 177 13.96 -0.01 25.62
C GLN A 177 12.50 -0.20 26.07
N TYR A 178 11.56 0.33 25.29
CA TYR A 178 10.14 0.12 25.53
C TYR A 178 9.78 -1.36 25.45
N LEU A 179 10.31 -2.10 24.47
CA LEU A 179 9.97 -3.51 24.26
C LEU A 179 10.71 -4.49 25.19
N ALA A 180 11.77 -4.06 25.88
CA ALA A 180 12.60 -4.90 26.73
C ALA A 180 11.81 -5.70 27.79
N PRO A 181 10.79 -5.15 28.49
CA PRO A 181 10.01 -5.90 29.48
C PRO A 181 9.24 -7.09 28.90
N TRP A 182 8.98 -7.08 27.60
CA TRP A 182 8.20 -8.10 26.90
C TRP A 182 9.06 -9.02 26.04
N ALA A 183 10.37 -8.85 26.01
CA ALA A 183 11.26 -9.68 25.20
C ALA A 183 11.12 -11.17 25.54
N SER A 184 11.13 -12.01 24.51
CA SER A 184 11.04 -13.46 24.65
C SER A 184 11.95 -14.13 23.62
N ASP A 185 12.63 -15.20 24.03
CA ASP A 185 13.51 -15.96 23.13
C ASP A 185 12.70 -16.83 22.15
N ASP A 186 11.54 -17.31 22.59
CA ASP A 186 10.65 -18.18 21.84
C ASP A 186 9.33 -17.51 21.48
N ARG A 187 8.62 -18.09 20.51
CA ARG A 187 7.26 -17.67 20.16
C ARG A 187 6.33 -17.87 21.35
N PRO A 188 5.65 -16.82 21.86
CA PRO A 188 4.66 -16.97 22.92
C PRO A 188 3.53 -17.92 22.48
N PRO A 189 3.01 -18.80 23.38
CA PRO A 189 1.96 -19.77 23.02
C PRO A 189 0.67 -19.13 22.52
N THR A 190 0.37 -17.92 22.99
CA THR A 190 -0.81 -17.15 22.61
C THR A 190 -0.68 -16.45 21.26
N VAL A 191 0.49 -16.49 20.60
CA VAL A 191 0.71 -15.80 19.32
C VAL A 191 0.44 -16.72 18.15
N ASP A 192 -0.40 -16.30 17.20
CA ASP A 192 -0.62 -16.96 15.91
C ASP A 192 -0.08 -16.16 14.71
N THR A 193 0.94 -16.69 14.04
CA THR A 193 1.53 -16.07 12.85
C THR A 193 2.18 -17.09 11.92
N GLY A 194 2.14 -16.82 10.61
CA GLY A 194 2.93 -17.53 9.60
C GLY A 194 4.34 -16.95 9.40
N LEU A 195 4.70 -15.88 10.09
CA LEU A 195 6.00 -15.21 9.99
C LEU A 195 6.91 -15.55 11.16
N ARG A 196 8.22 -15.61 10.91
CA ARG A 196 9.26 -15.74 11.94
C ARG A 196 10.03 -14.42 12.07
N PRO A 197 9.80 -13.61 13.11
CA PRO A 197 10.59 -12.43 13.41
C PRO A 197 11.99 -12.82 13.89
N ASP A 198 12.89 -11.83 13.96
CA ASP A 198 14.25 -12.00 14.49
C ASP A 198 14.24 -11.97 16.03
N GLN A 199 13.30 -11.24 16.63
CA GLN A 199 13.05 -11.16 18.07
C GLN A 199 11.56 -11.35 18.36
N TRP A 200 11.21 -12.21 19.31
CA TRP A 200 9.83 -12.36 19.80
C TRP A 200 9.55 -11.43 20.97
N PHE A 201 8.29 -11.03 21.11
CA PHE A 201 7.78 -10.32 22.27
C PHE A 201 6.49 -10.94 22.77
N ARG A 202 6.35 -11.03 24.10
CA ARG A 202 5.07 -11.30 24.75
C ARG A 202 4.12 -10.14 24.43
N PRO A 203 2.84 -10.40 24.12
CA PRO A 203 1.86 -9.34 23.88
C PRO A 203 1.80 -8.37 25.07
N GLY A 204 1.97 -7.07 24.82
CA GLY A 204 1.94 -6.06 25.90
C GLY A 204 2.11 -4.61 25.46
N LEU A 205 2.89 -4.33 24.40
CA LEU A 205 2.95 -2.99 23.81
C LEU A 205 1.97 -2.88 22.64
N VAL A 206 1.08 -1.89 22.69
CA VAL A 206 0.11 -1.59 21.63
C VAL A 206 0.58 -0.40 20.80
N LEU A 207 0.46 -0.50 19.48
CA LEU A 207 0.73 0.58 18.54
C LEU A 207 -0.51 0.84 17.69
N GLU A 208 -0.91 2.11 17.61
CA GLU A 208 -1.90 2.58 16.63
C GLU A 208 -1.25 2.59 15.24
N VAL A 209 -1.86 1.94 14.25
CA VAL A 209 -1.41 1.97 12.85
C VAL A 209 -2.53 2.34 11.90
N ARG A 210 -2.17 3.10 10.86
CA ARG A 210 -3.08 3.51 9.78
C ARG A 210 -2.61 2.96 8.45
N GLY A 211 -3.52 2.47 7.62
CA GLY A 211 -3.21 1.98 6.28
C GLY A 211 -4.20 2.47 5.23
N ALA A 212 -4.00 2.04 3.99
CA ALA A 212 -4.88 2.39 2.88
C ALA A 212 -6.10 1.45 2.77
N GLU A 213 -5.88 0.15 2.97
CA GLU A 213 -6.90 -0.90 2.83
C GLU A 213 -6.47 -2.17 3.57
N LEU A 214 -7.46 -3.01 3.92
CA LEU A 214 -7.25 -4.40 4.34
C LEU A 214 -7.19 -5.30 3.11
N THR A 215 -6.21 -6.19 3.07
CA THR A 215 -6.01 -7.13 1.95
C THR A 215 -5.86 -8.57 2.44
N LEU A 216 -6.32 -9.54 1.64
CA LEU A 216 -6.09 -10.96 1.92
C LEU A 216 -4.59 -11.28 1.96
N SER A 217 -4.16 -12.02 2.98
CA SER A 217 -2.74 -12.31 3.19
C SER A 217 -2.50 -13.80 3.39
N PRO A 218 -1.59 -14.43 2.61
CA PRO A 218 -1.29 -15.85 2.80
C PRO A 218 -0.45 -16.14 4.07
N VAL A 219 0.13 -15.11 4.70
CA VAL A 219 1.12 -15.25 5.79
C VAL A 219 0.65 -14.71 7.14
N HIS A 220 -0.32 -13.79 7.13
CA HIS A 220 -0.94 -13.29 8.36
C HIS A 220 -2.02 -14.28 8.83
N ARG A 221 -2.58 -14.10 10.02
CA ARG A 221 -3.51 -15.05 10.65
C ARG A 221 -4.79 -14.41 11.16
N ALA A 222 -4.77 -13.10 11.41
CA ALA A 222 -5.97 -12.37 11.80
C ALA A 222 -7.04 -12.46 10.71
N ASP A 223 -8.28 -12.50 11.15
CA ASP A 223 -9.46 -12.31 10.31
C ASP A 223 -10.30 -11.17 10.90
N PHE A 224 -10.55 -10.15 10.09
CA PHE A 224 -11.37 -8.99 10.46
C PHE A 224 -12.78 -9.05 9.83
N GLY A 225 -13.24 -10.22 9.36
CA GLY A 225 -14.61 -10.42 8.93
C GLY A 225 -14.95 -9.81 7.56
N GLY A 226 -13.99 -9.75 6.64
CA GLY A 226 -14.24 -9.32 5.26
C GLY A 226 -14.94 -10.41 4.46
N ASP A 227 -16.25 -10.29 4.28
CA ASP A 227 -17.11 -11.24 3.55
C ASP A 227 -16.60 -11.51 2.11
N PRO A 228 -16.39 -12.77 1.69
CA PRO A 228 -16.38 -13.14 0.28
C PRO A 228 -17.69 -13.85 -0.09
N PRO A 229 -18.36 -13.48 -1.20
CA PRO A 229 -19.47 -14.28 -1.70
C PRO A 229 -18.92 -15.62 -2.23
N GLY A 230 -19.29 -16.72 -1.58
CA GLY A 230 -19.26 -18.07 -2.15
C GLY A 230 -18.01 -18.92 -1.89
N GLU A 231 -18.24 -20.01 -1.16
CA GLU A 231 -17.53 -21.30 -1.18
C GLU A 231 -16.02 -21.36 -0.83
N ARG A 232 -15.80 -21.69 0.45
CA ARG A 232 -14.80 -22.63 1.03
C ARG A 232 -13.31 -22.31 0.86
N LEU A 233 -12.64 -22.34 2.03
CA LEU A 233 -11.20 -22.20 2.31
C LEU A 233 -10.69 -20.75 2.24
N CYS A 234 -11.14 -19.90 3.16
CA CYS A 234 -10.56 -18.57 3.35
C CYS A 234 -9.16 -18.67 3.98
N PRO A 235 -8.08 -18.24 3.29
CA PRO A 235 -6.86 -17.89 3.99
C PRO A 235 -7.09 -16.58 4.77
N PRO A 236 -6.42 -16.40 5.91
CA PRO A 236 -6.59 -15.24 6.81
C PRO A 236 -6.46 -13.88 6.12
N VAL A 237 -7.35 -12.96 6.52
CA VAL A 237 -7.47 -11.61 5.96
C VAL A 237 -6.75 -10.61 6.84
N SER A 238 -5.58 -10.13 6.38
CA SER A 238 -5.17 -8.72 6.49
C SER A 238 -3.66 -8.57 6.24
N SER A 239 -3.29 -7.62 5.38
CA SER A 239 -2.01 -6.92 5.43
C SER A 239 -2.29 -5.44 5.26
N LEU A 240 -1.75 -4.61 6.16
CA LEU A 240 -1.89 -3.15 6.07
C LEU A 240 -0.86 -2.61 5.07
N HIS A 241 -1.32 -1.98 3.99
CA HIS A 241 -0.40 -1.29 3.09
C HIS A 241 0.03 0.05 3.72
N ARG A 242 1.33 0.14 4.11
CA ARG A 242 2.01 1.33 4.67
C ARG A 242 1.48 1.85 6.02
N PRO A 243 1.56 1.03 7.08
CA PRO A 243 1.34 1.48 8.45
C PRO A 243 2.22 2.69 8.81
N VAL A 244 1.58 3.72 9.39
CA VAL A 244 2.22 4.88 10.03
C VAL A 244 1.81 4.88 11.52
N PRO A 245 2.76 4.82 12.47
CA PRO A 245 2.50 4.93 13.89
C PRO A 245 2.22 6.39 14.25
N GLN A 246 1.18 6.64 15.04
CA GLN A 246 0.98 7.93 15.71
C GLN A 246 1.81 8.00 16.99
N ARG A 247 2.28 9.21 17.33
CA ARG A 247 3.04 9.47 18.56
C ARG A 247 2.16 9.24 19.79
N GLU A 248 2.82 8.78 20.87
CA GLU A 248 2.26 8.45 22.18
C GLU A 248 1.11 9.39 22.61
N GLY A 249 -0.05 8.78 22.84
CA GLY A 249 -1.21 9.45 23.41
C GLY A 249 -2.07 8.46 24.17
N ALA A 250 -1.66 8.09 25.39
CA ALA A 250 -2.54 7.86 26.54
C ALA A 250 -1.75 7.25 27.71
N HIS A 251 -1.30 8.10 28.62
CA HIS A 251 -1.30 7.74 30.03
C HIS A 251 -2.75 7.45 30.44
N ARG A 252 -3.10 6.17 30.68
CA ARG A 252 -3.99 5.71 31.76
C ARG A 252 -4.34 4.24 31.58
N CYS A 253 -3.78 3.40 32.44
CA CYS A 253 -4.48 2.25 33.02
C CYS A 253 -4.05 2.21 34.49
N ASP A 254 -4.84 2.85 35.35
CA ASP A 254 -4.93 2.46 36.75
C ASP A 254 -5.92 1.29 36.81
N LEU A 255 -5.40 0.14 37.27
CA LEU A 255 -6.08 -1.11 37.68
C LEU A 255 -6.87 -1.91 36.64
#